data_AF-A0A099W7P8-F1
#
_entry.id   AF-A0A099W7P8-F1
#
_cell.length_a   1.000
_cell.length_b   1.000
_cell.length_c   1.000
_cell.angle_alpha   90.00
_cell.angle_beta   90.00
_cell.angle_gamma   90.00
#
_symmetry.space_group_name_H-M   'P 1'
#
loop_
_entity.id
_entity.type
_entity.pdbx_description
1 polymer ?
#
loop_
_entity_poly.entity_id
_entity_poly.type
_entity_poly.pdbx_seq_one_letter_code
_entity_poly.pdbx_strand_id
1 'polypeptide(L)'
;MEKVMKKEDYSEMPWLSVDKLYLLFEQAIKDFENEKLTKKEFFAILDELMMRQGDTYENLKEPLRSELDNVLCSLWNTEHYDDVDIITSLLINLGLKKTYNKMKDSIKDTTNISSEILEEIEDTIEEVGDNIEDPYHDYMKKITDSENN
;
A
#
# COMPACT_ATOMS: atom_id res chain seq x y z
N MET A 1 16.24 -20.71 -11.53
CA MET A 1 15.50 -19.44 -11.54
C MET A 1 14.18 -19.70 -10.85
N GLU A 2 13.90 -19.02 -9.74
CA GLU A 2 12.55 -19.00 -9.17
C GLU A 2 11.59 -18.40 -10.20
N LYS A 3 10.38 -18.97 -10.29
CA LYS A 3 9.33 -18.51 -11.19
C LYS A 3 8.85 -17.14 -10.71
N VAL A 4 8.92 -16.12 -11.57
CA VAL A 4 8.26 -14.82 -11.33
C VAL A 4 6.75 -15.07 -11.36
N MET A 5 6.07 -14.72 -10.28
CA MET A 5 4.62 -14.88 -10.16
C MET A 5 3.90 -13.66 -10.71
N LYS A 6 2.79 -13.88 -11.40
CA LYS A 6 1.92 -12.84 -11.97
C LYS A 6 0.68 -12.64 -11.10
N LYS A 7 -0.05 -11.54 -11.31
CA LYS A 7 -1.31 -11.24 -10.62
C LYS A 7 -2.23 -12.46 -10.51
N GLU A 8 -2.42 -13.19 -11.61
CA GLU A 8 -3.30 -14.35 -11.67
C GLU A 8 -2.86 -15.49 -10.73
N ASP A 9 -1.54 -15.68 -10.55
CA ASP A 9 -1.02 -16.66 -9.60
C ASP A 9 -1.42 -16.31 -8.15
N TYR A 10 -1.57 -15.02 -7.82
CA TYR A 10 -2.00 -14.55 -6.51
C TYR A 10 -3.51 -14.65 -6.33
N SER A 11 -4.31 -14.24 -7.32
CA SER A 11 -5.77 -14.24 -7.21
C SER A 11 -6.36 -15.65 -6.97
N GLU A 12 -5.72 -16.69 -7.51
CA GLU A 12 -6.17 -18.09 -7.34
C GLU A 12 -5.70 -18.74 -6.02
N MET A 13 -4.90 -18.05 -5.19
CA MET A 13 -4.37 -18.66 -3.97
C MET A 13 -5.46 -18.87 -2.90
N PRO A 14 -5.42 -20.00 -2.15
CA PRO A 14 -6.26 -20.19 -0.98
C PRO A 14 -5.92 -19.18 0.13
N TRP A 15 -6.62 -19.25 1.26
CA TRP A 15 -6.25 -18.46 2.45
C TRP A 15 -4.79 -18.69 2.83
N LEU A 16 -4.08 -17.61 3.15
CA LEU A 16 -2.65 -17.60 3.42
C LEU A 16 -2.38 -17.21 4.86
N SER A 17 -1.38 -17.85 5.48
CA SER A 17 -0.85 -17.37 6.74
C SER A 17 -0.09 -16.05 6.54
N VAL A 18 0.00 -15.27 7.61
CA VAL A 18 0.77 -14.00 7.64
C VAL A 18 2.22 -14.23 7.22
N ASP A 19 2.87 -15.29 7.70
CA ASP A 19 4.25 -15.62 7.30
C ASP A 19 4.36 -15.89 5.79
N LYS A 20 3.33 -16.50 5.19
CA LYS A 20 3.34 -16.74 3.75
C LYS A 20 3.14 -15.45 2.97
N LEU A 21 2.22 -14.57 3.40
CA LEU A 21 2.03 -13.25 2.79
C LEU A 21 3.30 -12.41 2.86
N TYR A 22 4.00 -12.42 3.99
CA TYR A 22 5.29 -11.73 4.16
C TYR A 22 6.30 -12.15 3.08
N LEU A 23 6.47 -13.46 2.87
CA LEU A 23 7.38 -13.98 1.84
C LEU A 23 6.96 -13.59 0.42
N LEU A 24 5.66 -13.45 0.16
CA LEU A 24 5.14 -13.06 -1.14
C LEU A 24 5.40 -11.58 -1.44
N PHE A 25 5.18 -10.71 -0.46
CA PHE A 25 5.56 -9.29 -0.56
C PHE A 25 7.07 -9.14 -0.77
N GLU A 26 7.88 -9.85 0.02
CA GLU A 26 9.34 -9.84 -0.11
C GLU A 26 9.78 -10.27 -1.53
N GLN A 27 9.15 -11.32 -2.06
CA GLN A 27 9.44 -11.79 -3.42
C GLN A 27 9.04 -10.77 -4.48
N ALA A 28 7.86 -10.14 -4.35
CA ALA A 28 7.38 -9.14 -5.30
C ALA A 28 8.33 -7.92 -5.36
N ILE A 29 8.80 -7.44 -4.19
CA ILE A 29 9.78 -6.35 -4.10
C ILE A 29 11.07 -6.77 -4.80
N LYS A 30 11.63 -7.94 -4.46
CA LYS A 30 12.87 -8.44 -5.08
C LYS A 30 12.73 -8.59 -6.59
N ASP A 31 11.62 -9.11 -7.08
CA ASP A 31 11.42 -9.28 -8.53
C ASP A 31 11.26 -7.94 -9.25
N PHE A 32 10.65 -6.94 -8.62
CA PHE A 32 10.60 -5.58 -9.15
C PHE A 32 11.98 -4.90 -9.17
N GLU A 33 12.72 -4.94 -8.07
CA GLU A 33 14.07 -4.35 -7.97
C GLU A 33 15.08 -5.02 -8.93
N ASN A 34 14.90 -6.30 -9.23
CA ASN A 34 15.69 -7.03 -10.22
C ASN A 34 15.14 -6.87 -11.65
N GLU A 35 14.27 -5.89 -11.90
CA GLU A 35 13.69 -5.56 -13.21
C GLU A 35 12.95 -6.73 -13.89
N LYS A 36 12.49 -7.70 -13.11
CA LYS A 36 11.71 -8.85 -13.62
C LYS A 36 10.21 -8.54 -13.74
N LEU A 37 9.77 -7.47 -13.09
CA LEU A 37 8.40 -6.96 -13.15
C LEU A 37 8.41 -5.54 -13.69
N THR A 38 7.46 -5.23 -14.56
CA THR A 38 7.14 -3.84 -14.88
C THR A 38 6.46 -3.17 -13.69
N LYS A 39 6.47 -1.82 -13.63
CA LYS A 39 5.74 -1.06 -12.61
C LYS A 39 4.26 -1.48 -12.51
N LYS A 40 3.61 -1.67 -13.66
CA LYS A 40 2.21 -2.10 -13.72
C LYS A 40 2.00 -3.49 -13.13
N GLU A 41 2.88 -4.45 -13.45
CA GLU A 41 2.80 -5.81 -12.88
C GLU A 41 3.06 -5.80 -11.38
N PHE A 42 4.03 -5.00 -10.93
CA PHE A 42 4.34 -4.84 -9.51
C PHE A 42 3.14 -4.30 -8.73
N PHE A 43 2.53 -3.22 -9.19
CA PHE A 43 1.33 -2.65 -8.55
C PHE A 43 0.16 -3.63 -8.54
N ALA A 44 -0.08 -4.34 -9.64
CA ALA A 44 -1.14 -5.35 -9.72
C ALA A 44 -0.93 -6.51 -8.71
N ILE A 45 0.31 -6.88 -8.43
CA ILE A 45 0.64 -7.88 -7.42
C ILE A 45 0.45 -7.32 -6.01
N LEU A 46 0.90 -6.09 -5.75
CA LEU A 46 0.75 -5.46 -4.44
C LEU A 46 -0.72 -5.27 -4.06
N ASP A 47 -1.57 -4.90 -5.00
CA ASP A 47 -3.03 -4.76 -4.79
C ASP A 47 -3.67 -6.08 -4.29
N GLU A 48 -3.34 -7.20 -4.95
CA GLU A 48 -3.82 -8.52 -4.52
C GLU A 48 -3.26 -8.93 -3.15
N LEU A 49 -1.99 -8.64 -2.88
CA LEU A 49 -1.36 -8.96 -1.60
C LEU A 49 -1.90 -8.09 -0.45
N MET A 50 -2.18 -6.82 -0.70
CA MET A 50 -2.80 -5.88 0.23
C MET A 50 -4.20 -6.37 0.62
N MET A 51 -5.03 -6.71 -0.35
CA MET A 51 -6.37 -7.28 -0.12
C MET A 51 -6.28 -8.51 0.80
N ARG A 52 -5.35 -9.43 0.51
CA ARG A 52 -5.14 -10.64 1.31
C ARG A 52 -4.57 -10.38 2.70
N GLN A 53 -3.75 -9.34 2.86
CA GLN A 53 -3.31 -8.91 4.18
C GLN A 53 -4.48 -8.37 5.00
N GLY A 54 -5.40 -7.63 4.37
CA GLY A 54 -6.63 -7.15 4.98
C GLY A 54 -7.40 -8.26 5.72
N ASP A 55 -7.46 -9.46 5.13
CA ASP A 55 -8.11 -10.63 5.72
C ASP A 55 -7.44 -11.14 7.03
N THR A 56 -6.22 -10.71 7.31
CA THR A 56 -5.46 -11.12 8.51
C THR A 56 -5.58 -10.13 9.67
N TYR A 57 -5.97 -8.88 9.41
CA TYR A 57 -5.94 -7.77 10.37
C TYR A 57 -4.56 -7.57 11.04
N GLU A 58 -3.49 -8.07 10.41
CA GLU A 58 -2.11 -7.90 10.86
C GLU A 58 -1.35 -6.98 9.90
N ASN A 59 -0.61 -6.02 10.46
CA ASN A 59 0.28 -5.15 9.68
C ASN A 59 1.49 -5.91 9.17
N LEU A 60 2.05 -5.47 8.03
CA LEU A 60 3.39 -5.89 7.61
C LEU A 60 4.40 -5.63 8.72
N LYS A 61 5.19 -6.66 9.03
CA LYS A 61 6.25 -6.57 10.03
C LYS A 61 7.46 -5.88 9.43
N GLU A 62 8.23 -5.21 10.28
CA GLU A 62 9.56 -4.73 9.92
C GLU A 62 10.53 -5.91 9.72
N PRO A 63 11.53 -5.80 8.81
CA PRO A 63 11.88 -4.62 7.99
C PRO A 63 11.08 -4.46 6.69
N LEU A 64 10.27 -5.46 6.31
CA LEU A 64 9.61 -5.51 5.01
C LEU A 64 8.66 -4.33 4.76
N ARG A 65 7.94 -3.88 5.79
CA ARG A 65 7.09 -2.70 5.69
C ARG A 65 7.88 -1.46 5.28
N SER A 66 9.01 -1.19 5.95
CA SER A 66 9.90 -0.09 5.59
C SER A 66 10.51 -0.24 4.20
N GLU A 67 10.87 -1.45 3.79
CA GLU A 67 11.38 -1.72 2.43
C GLU A 67 10.33 -1.38 1.36
N LEU A 68 9.10 -1.86 1.52
CA LEU A 68 8.00 -1.55 0.63
C LEU A 68 7.70 -0.04 0.59
N ASP A 69 7.67 0.60 1.76
CA ASP A 69 7.46 2.04 1.88
C ASP A 69 8.53 2.83 1.12
N ASN A 70 9.80 2.40 1.20
CA ASN A 70 10.87 3.03 0.43
C ASN A 70 10.68 2.88 -1.08
N VAL A 71 10.27 1.71 -1.54
CA VAL A 71 10.01 1.45 -2.97
C VAL A 71 8.86 2.32 -3.47
N LEU A 72 7.70 2.30 -2.81
CA LEU A 72 6.54 3.11 -3.24
C LEU A 72 6.82 4.62 -3.12
N CYS A 73 7.54 5.04 -2.07
CA CYS A 73 8.00 6.42 -1.94
C CYS A 73 8.87 6.84 -3.12
N SER A 74 9.65 5.94 -3.73
CA SER A 74 10.45 6.25 -4.93
C SER A 74 9.61 6.37 -6.20
N LEU A 75 8.47 5.66 -6.27
CA LEU A 75 7.56 5.63 -7.41
C LEU A 75 6.49 6.73 -7.38
N TRP A 76 6.28 7.37 -6.23
CA TRP A 76 5.33 8.47 -6.07
C TRP A 76 5.56 9.59 -7.08
N ASN A 77 4.46 10.02 -7.73
CA ASN A 77 4.39 11.15 -8.65
C ASN A 77 3.00 11.80 -8.56
N THR A 78 2.84 12.96 -9.20
CA THR A 78 1.56 13.70 -9.30
C THR A 78 1.18 13.97 -10.76
N GLU A 79 1.67 13.11 -11.68
CA GLU A 79 1.52 13.27 -13.14
C GLU A 79 0.50 12.29 -13.71
N HIS A 80 0.32 11.14 -13.06
CA HIS A 80 -0.53 10.06 -13.54
C HIS A 80 -1.52 9.64 -12.46
N TYR A 81 -2.81 9.85 -12.73
CA TYR A 81 -3.88 9.52 -11.79
C TYR A 81 -3.85 8.05 -11.35
N ASP A 82 -3.72 7.11 -12.30
CA ASP A 82 -3.64 5.67 -12.01
C ASP A 82 -2.50 5.30 -11.04
N ASP A 83 -1.37 6.02 -11.07
CA ASP A 83 -0.27 5.79 -10.13
C ASP A 83 -0.60 6.39 -8.75
N VAL A 84 -1.26 7.56 -8.72
CA VAL A 84 -1.70 8.22 -7.47
C VAL A 84 -2.69 7.32 -6.75
N ASP A 85 -3.79 6.94 -7.42
CA ASP A 85 -4.89 6.12 -6.91
C ASP A 85 -4.39 4.78 -6.31
N ILE A 86 -3.51 4.08 -7.03
CA ILE A 86 -2.99 2.80 -6.50
C ILE A 86 -2.01 3.01 -5.35
N ILE A 87 -1.17 4.04 -5.37
CA ILE A 87 -0.21 4.29 -4.29
C ILE A 87 -0.94 4.82 -3.04
N THR A 88 -1.98 5.65 -3.17
CA THR A 88 -2.83 6.10 -2.06
C THR A 88 -3.51 4.90 -1.41
N SER A 89 -4.16 4.03 -2.20
CA SER A 89 -4.75 2.79 -1.68
C SER A 89 -3.72 1.92 -0.93
N LEU A 90 -2.55 1.69 -1.51
CA LEU A 90 -1.50 0.87 -0.89
C LEU A 90 -0.95 1.49 0.40
N LEU A 91 -0.66 2.80 0.41
CA LEU A 91 -0.08 3.42 1.62
C LEU A 91 -1.07 3.44 2.78
N ILE A 92 -2.36 3.60 2.51
CA ILE A 92 -3.40 3.63 3.56
C ILE A 92 -3.51 2.24 4.18
N ASN A 93 -3.72 1.22 3.35
CA ASN A 93 -4.02 -0.13 3.81
C ASN A 93 -2.79 -0.88 4.38
N LEU A 94 -1.58 -0.48 4.00
CA LEU A 94 -0.32 -1.07 4.49
C LEU A 94 0.40 -0.17 5.51
N GLY A 95 -0.14 1.02 5.74
CA GLY A 95 0.35 2.03 6.66
C GLY A 95 1.76 2.54 6.35
N LEU A 96 1.96 3.06 5.14
CA LEU A 96 3.29 3.41 4.64
C LEU A 96 3.57 4.90 4.86
N LYS A 97 4.08 5.22 6.06
CA LYS A 97 4.23 6.59 6.57
C LYS A 97 5.17 7.46 5.74
N LYS A 98 6.27 6.91 5.22
CA LYS A 98 7.23 7.70 4.44
C LYS A 98 6.60 8.14 3.12
N THR A 99 5.91 7.22 2.43
CA THR A 99 5.16 7.50 1.20
C THR A 99 4.04 8.50 1.48
N TYR A 100 3.27 8.32 2.56
CA TYR A 100 2.24 9.28 2.99
C TYR A 100 2.78 10.69 3.20
N ASN A 101 3.91 10.83 3.88
CA ASN A 101 4.54 12.14 4.08
C ASN A 101 5.01 12.76 2.75
N LYS A 102 5.54 11.96 1.83
CA LYS A 102 5.93 12.43 0.49
C LYS A 102 4.72 12.90 -0.31
N MET A 103 3.60 12.18 -0.23
CA MET A 103 2.32 12.59 -0.82
C MET A 103 1.86 13.94 -0.26
N LYS A 104 1.80 14.10 1.08
CA LYS A 104 1.44 15.37 1.73
C LYS A 104 2.33 16.53 1.30
N ASP A 105 3.64 16.27 1.20
CA ASP A 105 4.60 17.29 0.77
C ASP A 105 4.42 17.69 -0.70
N SER A 106 3.90 16.79 -1.54
CA SER A 106 3.75 17.01 -2.98
C SER A 106 2.69 18.06 -3.33
N ILE A 107 1.66 18.24 -2.49
CA ILE A 107 0.61 19.23 -2.70
C ILE A 107 0.90 20.60 -2.06
N LYS A 108 2.12 20.83 -1.54
CA LYS A 108 2.53 22.17 -1.06
C LYS A 108 2.66 23.18 -2.19
N ASP A 109 2.93 22.71 -3.41
CA ASP A 109 2.87 23.50 -4.65
C ASP A 109 1.94 22.79 -5.64
N THR A 110 0.73 23.33 -5.81
CA THR A 110 -0.31 22.72 -6.64
C THR A 110 -0.31 23.22 -8.08
N THR A 111 0.66 24.06 -8.48
CA THR A 111 0.65 24.76 -9.78
C THR A 111 0.53 23.84 -10.99
N ASN A 112 1.08 22.61 -10.90
CA ASN A 112 1.12 21.64 -12.01
C ASN A 112 0.37 20.33 -11.69
N ILE A 113 -0.50 20.33 -10.68
CA ILE A 113 -1.27 19.14 -10.29
C ILE A 113 -2.67 19.26 -10.90
N SER A 114 -3.18 18.18 -11.49
CA SER A 114 -4.57 18.16 -11.96
C SER A 114 -5.53 18.25 -10.78
N SER A 115 -6.73 18.81 -10.99
CA SER A 115 -7.73 18.91 -9.93
C SER A 115 -8.11 17.53 -9.35
N GLU A 116 -8.19 16.52 -10.22
CA GLU A 116 -8.54 15.14 -9.84
C GLU A 116 -7.48 14.49 -8.93
N ILE A 117 -6.18 14.68 -9.24
CA ILE A 117 -5.09 14.19 -8.38
C ILE A 117 -5.05 14.97 -7.06
N LEU A 118 -5.31 16.28 -7.10
CA LEU A 118 -5.32 17.09 -5.88
C LEU A 118 -6.45 16.66 -4.95
N GLU A 119 -7.66 16.45 -5.48
CA GLU A 119 -8.83 15.99 -4.73
C GLU A 119 -8.57 14.63 -4.06
N GLU A 120 -8.05 13.65 -4.82
CA GLU A 120 -7.67 12.33 -4.29
C GLU A 120 -6.69 12.43 -3.11
N ILE A 121 -5.68 13.29 -3.21
CA ILE A 121 -4.68 13.48 -2.15
C ILE A 121 -5.30 14.18 -0.93
N GLU A 122 -6.11 15.23 -1.15
CA GLU A 122 -6.76 15.97 -0.06
C GLU A 122 -7.75 15.09 0.71
N ASP A 123 -8.59 14.32 -0.01
CA ASP A 123 -9.53 13.36 0.56
C ASP A 123 -8.78 12.28 1.36
N THR A 124 -7.69 11.73 0.81
CA THR A 124 -6.85 10.76 1.52
C THR A 124 -6.30 11.34 2.83
N ILE A 125 -5.86 12.59 2.84
CA ILE A 125 -5.31 13.24 4.06
C ILE A 125 -6.41 13.41 5.11
N GLU A 126 -7.60 13.81 4.70
CA GLU A 126 -8.76 13.96 5.59
C GLU A 126 -9.19 12.62 6.20
N GLU A 127 -9.21 11.55 5.40
CA GLU A 127 -9.60 10.21 5.84
C GLU A 127 -8.59 9.60 6.82
N VAL A 128 -7.30 9.65 6.50
CA VAL A 128 -6.24 9.00 7.29
C VAL A 128 -5.94 9.76 8.60
N GLY A 129 -5.95 11.09 8.54
CA GLY A 129 -5.50 11.94 9.64
C GLY A 129 -4.06 11.63 10.08
N ASP A 130 -3.90 11.35 11.39
CA ASP A 130 -2.60 11.08 12.03
C ASP A 130 -2.31 9.59 12.25
N ASN A 131 -3.21 8.69 11.83
CA ASN A 131 -3.17 7.26 12.18
C ASN A 131 -2.59 6.35 11.09
N ILE A 132 -1.83 6.89 10.12
CA ILE A 132 -1.30 6.11 8.99
C ILE A 132 -0.51 4.86 9.41
N GLU A 133 0.16 4.86 10.57
CA GLU A 133 0.93 3.70 11.02
C GLU A 133 0.06 2.53 11.53
N ASP A 134 -1.24 2.76 11.75
CA ASP A 134 -2.21 1.78 12.23
C ASP A 134 -3.47 1.76 11.34
N PRO A 135 -3.41 1.10 10.17
CA PRO A 135 -4.53 1.00 9.22
C PRO A 135 -5.82 0.42 9.83
N TYR A 136 -5.71 -0.33 10.93
CA TYR A 136 -6.84 -0.98 11.59
C TYR A 136 -7.34 -0.22 12.83
N HIS A 137 -6.81 0.98 13.10
CA HIS A 137 -7.11 1.78 14.29
C HIS A 137 -8.62 1.91 14.55
N ASP A 138 -9.37 2.39 13.55
CA ASP A 138 -10.80 2.64 13.66
C ASP A 138 -11.62 1.36 13.81
N TYR A 139 -11.19 0.28 13.15
CA TYR A 139 -11.82 -1.02 13.29
C TYR A 139 -11.66 -1.56 14.72
N MET A 140 -10.44 -1.53 15.25
CA MET A 140 -10.14 -2.01 16.61
C MET A 140 -10.83 -1.15 17.68
N LYS A 141 -10.92 0.16 17.46
CA LYS A 141 -11.66 1.08 18.34
C LYS A 141 -13.16 0.72 18.40
N LYS A 142 -13.79 0.48 17.24
CA LYS A 142 -15.21 0.07 17.17
C LYS A 142 -15.47 -1.24 17.90
N ILE A 143 -14.59 -2.24 17.77
CA ILE A 143 -14.71 -3.50 18.51
C ILE A 143 -14.63 -3.24 20.02
N THR A 144 -13.62 -2.51 20.46
CA THR A 144 -13.39 -2.23 21.89
C THR A 144 -14.56 -1.45 22.52
N ASP A 145 -15.14 -0.48 21.80
CA ASP A 145 -16.28 0.30 22.27
C ASP A 145 -17.60 -0.53 22.30
N SER A 146 -17.69 -1.57 21.45
CA SER A 146 -18.83 -2.48 21.41
C SER A 146 -18.80 -3.56 22.50
N GLU A 147 -17.62 -3.93 23.00
CA GLU A 147 -17.47 -4.91 24.09
C GLU A 147 -17.67 -4.30 25.48
N ASN A 148 -17.60 -2.97 25.60
CA ASN A 148 -17.73 -2.22 26.86
C ASN A 148 -19.12 -1.59 27.08
N ASN A 149 -20.09 -1.85 26.20
CA ASN A 149 -21.50 -1.44 26.30
C ASN A 149 -22.44 -2.64 26.40
#